data_AF-A0AAV5W8C2-F1
#
_entry.id   AF-A0AAV5W8C2-F1
#
_cell.length_a   1.000
_cell.length_b   1.000
_cell.length_c   1.000
_cell.angle_alpha   90.00
_cell.angle_beta   90.00
_cell.angle_gamma   90.00
#
_symmetry.space_group_name_H-M   'P 1'
#
loop_
_entity.id
_entity.type
_entity.pdbx_description
1 polymer ?
#
loop_
_entity_poly.entity_id
_entity_poly.type
_entity_poly.pdbx_seq_one_letter_code
_entity_poly.pdbx_strand_id
1 'polypeptide(L)'
;TCEQRDGETLPIVSSESINNVLVQMRKLYADGQGAIWIGVVCNAKTQYWQWEDGSPLVYSNFQQRPSNPCDNHVHYAQTKDGIWNS
;
A
#
# COMPACT_ATOMS: atom_id res chain seq x y z
N THR A 1 1.86 -0.79 -22.62
CA THR A 1 0.94 -1.89 -22.32
C THR A 1 -0.03 -1.37 -21.27
N CYS A 2 -1.33 -1.32 -21.55
CA CYS A 2 -2.31 -0.99 -20.50
C CYS A 2 -2.44 -2.21 -19.59
N GLU A 3 -2.24 -2.04 -18.28
CA GLU A 3 -2.65 -3.05 -17.31
C GLU A 3 -4.08 -2.75 -16.89
N GLN A 4 -5.00 -3.53 -17.44
CA GLN A 4 -6.40 -3.50 -17.08
C GLN A 4 -6.51 -4.12 -15.68
N ARG A 5 -6.79 -3.28 -14.67
CA ARG A 5 -7.05 -3.71 -13.29
C ARG A 5 -8.48 -4.29 -13.23
N ASP A 6 -8.64 -5.51 -13.71
CA ASP A 6 -9.91 -6.24 -13.65
C ASP A 6 -10.17 -6.69 -12.20
N GLY A 7 -10.79 -5.81 -11.40
CA GLY A 7 -11.51 -6.20 -10.18
C GLY A 7 -10.69 -6.58 -8.95
N GLU A 8 -9.37 -6.38 -8.94
CA GLU A 8 -8.53 -6.64 -7.77
C GLU A 8 -8.39 -5.37 -6.91
N THR A 9 -9.13 -5.31 -5.80
CA THR A 9 -8.87 -4.34 -4.72
C THR A 9 -7.64 -4.78 -3.96
N LEU A 10 -6.65 -3.91 -3.87
CA LEU A 10 -5.46 -4.16 -3.08
C LEU A 10 -5.77 -4.08 -1.56
N PRO A 11 -4.87 -4.59 -0.71
CA PRO A 11 -5.06 -4.50 0.73
C PRO A 11 -5.03 -3.04 1.22
N ILE A 12 -6.08 -2.65 1.94
CA ILE A 12 -6.15 -1.40 2.70
C ILE A 12 -5.59 -1.64 4.10
N VAL A 13 -4.49 -0.96 4.43
CA VAL A 13 -3.81 -1.12 5.72
C VAL A 13 -4.18 0.04 6.63
N SER A 14 -5.41 0.03 7.15
CA SER A 14 -5.95 1.12 7.97
C SER A 14 -5.53 1.08 9.45
N SER A 15 -4.77 0.06 9.88
CA SER A 15 -4.28 -0.08 11.25
C SER A 15 -3.01 -0.92 11.35
N GLU A 16 -2.31 -0.80 12.48
CA GLU A 16 -1.15 -1.64 12.81
C GLU A 16 -1.53 -3.13 12.88
N SER A 17 -2.73 -3.46 13.36
CA SER A 17 -3.22 -4.85 13.40
C SER A 17 -3.29 -5.46 12.00
N ILE A 18 -3.83 -4.72 11.01
CA ILE A 18 -3.86 -5.18 9.62
C ILE A 18 -2.44 -5.27 9.06
N ASN A 19 -1.58 -4.29 9.36
CA ASN A 19 -0.18 -4.31 8.94
C ASN A 19 0.54 -5.58 9.41
N ASN A 20 0.33 -5.96 10.67
CA ASN A 20 0.92 -7.14 11.28
C ASN A 20 0.35 -8.45 10.71
N VAL A 21 -0.94 -8.49 10.38
CA VAL A 21 -1.55 -9.64 9.69
C VAL A 21 -0.88 -9.88 8.33
N LEU A 22 -0.60 -8.84 7.54
CA LEU A 22 0.11 -8.97 6.26
C LEU A 22 1.55 -9.50 6.44
N VAL A 23 2.24 -9.06 7.50
CA VAL A 23 3.57 -9.60 7.87
C VAL A 23 3.48 -11.09 8.22
N GLN A 24 2.46 -11.50 8.98
CA GLN A 24 2.24 -12.90 9.32
C GLN A 24 1.87 -13.74 8.10
N MET A 25 0.97 -13.27 7.24
CA MET A 25 0.60 -13.94 6.00
C MET A 25 1.83 -14.18 5.11
N ARG A 26 2.73 -13.20 4.99
CA ARG A 26 3.98 -13.37 4.23
C ARG A 26 4.86 -14.48 4.79
N LYS A 27 5.00 -14.55 6.12
CA LYS A 27 5.80 -15.59 6.79
C LYS A 27 5.23 -16.98 6.54
N LEU A 28 3.91 -17.10 6.41
CA LEU A 28 3.22 -18.37 6.23
C LEU A 28 3.18 -18.83 4.77
N TYR A 29 3.05 -17.91 3.81
CA TYR A 29 2.71 -18.26 2.42
C TYR A 29 3.73 -17.83 1.37
N ALA A 30 4.74 -17.01 1.70
CA ALA A 30 5.64 -16.40 0.70
C ALA A 30 7.14 -16.62 0.98
N ASP A 31 7.50 -17.64 1.77
CA ASP A 31 8.87 -17.92 2.26
C ASP A 31 9.57 -16.68 2.88
N GLY A 32 8.80 -15.68 3.30
CA GLY A 32 9.30 -14.39 3.77
C GLY A 32 9.87 -13.45 2.70
N GLN A 33 9.87 -13.82 1.41
CA GLN A 33 10.60 -13.09 0.35
C GLN A 33 9.72 -12.25 -0.60
N GLY A 34 8.41 -12.51 -0.67
CA GLY A 34 7.50 -11.71 -1.53
C GLY A 34 7.18 -10.33 -0.95
N ALA A 35 7.06 -9.31 -1.81
CA ALA A 35 6.46 -8.02 -1.46
C ALA A 35 4.94 -8.08 -1.61
N ILE A 36 4.20 -7.43 -0.70
CA ILE A 36 2.74 -7.34 -0.77
C ILE A 36 2.42 -5.92 -1.22
N TRP A 37 1.91 -5.78 -2.44
CA TRP A 37 1.38 -4.50 -2.93
C TRP A 37 0.19 -4.08 -2.07
N ILE A 38 0.10 -2.80 -1.74
CA ILE A 38 -0.97 -2.22 -0.92
C ILE A 38 -1.72 -1.14 -1.69
N GLY A 39 -2.97 -0.91 -1.31
CA GLY A 39 -3.92 -0.06 -2.04
C GLY A 39 -3.73 1.45 -1.90
N VAL A 40 -2.50 1.92 -1.73
CA VAL A 40 -2.21 3.36 -1.67
C VAL A 40 -2.22 3.95 -3.08
N VAL A 41 -3.06 4.95 -3.30
CA VAL A 41 -3.24 5.62 -4.60
C VAL A 41 -3.14 7.13 -4.48
N CYS A 42 -2.74 7.77 -5.58
CA CYS A 42 -2.76 9.23 -5.69
C CYS A 42 -4.14 9.72 -6.12
N ASN A 43 -4.79 10.57 -5.33
CA ASN A 43 -6.04 11.21 -5.71
C ASN A 43 -5.78 12.29 -6.76
N ALA A 44 -6.25 12.09 -8.00
CA ALA A 44 -6.02 13.03 -9.09
C ALA A 44 -6.64 14.43 -8.87
N LYS A 45 -7.67 14.57 -8.04
CA LYS A 45 -8.33 15.85 -7.76
C LYS A 45 -7.63 16.63 -6.66
N THR A 46 -7.25 15.95 -5.57
CA THR A 46 -6.69 16.60 -4.38
C THR A 46 -5.16 16.58 -4.37
N GLN A 47 -4.54 15.75 -5.22
CA GLN A 47 -3.11 15.47 -5.26
C GLN A 47 -2.53 14.99 -3.92
N TYR A 48 -3.35 14.29 -3.13
CA TYR A 48 -2.92 13.63 -1.90
C TYR A 48 -3.01 12.11 -2.02
N TRP A 49 -2.16 11.44 -1.26
CA TRP A 49 -2.23 10.01 -1.03
C TRP A 49 -3.51 9.62 -0.29
N GLN A 50 -4.15 8.56 -0.73
CA GLN A 50 -5.33 7.96 -0.09
C GLN A 50 -5.38 6.46 -0.36
N TRP A 51 -6.31 5.76 0.27
CA TRP A 51 -6.62 4.38 -0.09
C TRP A 51 -7.47 4.32 -1.37
N GLU A 52 -7.45 3.17 -2.05
CA GLU A 52 -8.19 2.97 -3.30
C GLU A 52 -9.72 3.08 -3.16
N ASP A 53 -10.26 2.84 -1.95
CA ASP A 53 -11.66 3.05 -1.61
C ASP A 53 -12.02 4.54 -1.39
N GLY A 54 -11.02 5.43 -1.46
CA GLY A 54 -11.16 6.86 -1.20
C GLY A 54 -11.05 7.26 0.27
N SER A 55 -10.82 6.30 1.18
CA SER A 55 -10.61 6.61 2.59
C SER A 55 -9.24 7.27 2.82
N PRO A 56 -9.14 8.18 3.80
CA PRO A 56 -7.88 8.85 4.10
C PRO A 56 -6.87 7.89 4.75
N LEU A 57 -5.58 8.16 4.53
CA LEU A 57 -4.46 7.49 5.22
C LEU A 57 -4.38 7.93 6.68
N VAL A 58 -5.24 7.37 7.53
CA VAL A 58 -5.25 7.62 8.99
C VAL A 58 -4.12 6.87 9.71
N TYR A 59 -3.75 5.70 9.20
CA TYR A 59 -2.60 4.93 9.62
C TYR A 59 -1.62 4.85 8.45
N SER A 60 -0.33 4.93 8.77
CA SER A 60 0.71 4.78 7.77
C SER A 60 1.98 4.22 8.39
N ASN A 61 2.65 3.34 7.65
CA ASN A 61 3.95 2.80 8.07
C ASN A 61 5.01 2.96 6.97
N PHE A 62 5.03 4.13 6.32
CA PHE A 62 6.00 4.43 5.28
C PHE A 62 7.43 4.51 5.84
N GLN A 63 8.40 3.94 5.13
CA GLN A 63 9.82 4.09 5.48
C GLN A 63 10.26 5.56 5.43
N GLN A 64 9.77 6.28 4.43
CA GLN A 64 9.95 7.71 4.27
C GLN A 64 8.60 8.33 3.98
N ARG A 65 8.34 9.49 4.59
CA ARG A 65 7.09 10.21 4.36
C ARG A 65 6.93 10.46 2.86
N PRO A 66 5.79 10.08 2.26
CA PRO A 66 5.60 10.21 0.83
C PRO A 66 5.52 11.69 0.43
N SER A 67 6.01 12.01 -0.76
CA SER A 67 6.03 13.39 -1.25
C SER A 67 4.63 13.91 -1.53
N ASN A 68 4.44 15.22 -1.34
CA ASN A 68 3.25 15.94 -1.79
C ASN A 68 3.68 17.06 -2.75
N PRO A 69 3.03 17.24 -3.91
CA PRO A 69 1.87 16.49 -4.41
C PRO A 69 2.19 15.01 -4.71
N CYS A 70 1.19 14.13 -4.62
CA CYS A 70 1.37 12.71 -4.93
C CYS A 70 1.63 12.47 -6.42
N ASP A 71 2.31 11.36 -6.73
CA ASP A 71 2.58 10.90 -8.09
C ASP A 71 1.79 9.62 -8.36
N ASN A 72 1.02 9.57 -9.44
CA ASN A 72 0.21 8.41 -9.80
C ASN A 72 1.02 7.23 -10.36
N HIS A 73 2.30 7.42 -10.67
CA HIS A 73 3.23 6.35 -11.08
C HIS A 73 3.91 5.66 -9.89
N VAL A 74 3.75 6.21 -8.68
CA VAL A 74 4.34 5.66 -7.47
C VAL A 74 3.31 4.74 -6.79
N HIS A 75 3.73 3.51 -6.53
CA HIS A 75 2.95 2.48 -5.85
C HIS A 75 3.71 2.00 -4.62
N TYR A 76 3.00 1.58 -3.59
CA TYR A 76 3.63 1.12 -2.35
C TYR A 76 3.43 -0.37 -2.16
N ALA A 77 4.47 -1.02 -1.64
CA ALA A 77 4.42 -2.38 -1.17
C ALA A 77 4.94 -2.47 0.26
N GLN A 78 4.35 -3.37 1.04
CA GLN A 78 4.84 -3.71 2.36
C GLN A 78 6.11 -4.57 2.23
N THR A 79 7.07 -4.36 3.11
CA THR A 79 8.27 -5.19 3.31
C THR A 79 8.03 -6.26 4.39
N LYS A 80 9.00 -7.16 4.58
CA LYS A 80 8.93 -8.23 5.60
C LYS A 80 8.85 -7.68 7.04
N ASP A 81 9.31 -6.45 7.23
CA ASP A 81 9.33 -5.75 8.50
C ASP A 81 8.05 -4.92 8.70
N GLY A 82 7.08 -5.04 7.79
CA GLY A 82 5.82 -4.30 7.84
C GLY A 82 5.92 -2.86 7.36
N ILE A 83 7.09 -2.41 6.92
CA ILE A 83 7.36 -1.04 6.46
C ILE A 83 6.98 -0.90 4.99
N TRP A 84 6.41 0.24 4.57
CA TRP A 84 5.95 0.48 3.20
C TRP A 84 6.98 1.26 2.39
N ASN A 85 7.35 0.70 1.24
CA ASN A 85 8.31 1.26 0.28
C ASN A 85 7.66 1.38 -1.10
N SER A 86 8.10 2.37 -1.88
CA SER A 86 7.77 2.53 -3.30
C SER A 86 8.81 1.91 -4.21
#